data_AF-A0A3B4ZXQ3-F1
#
_entry.id   AF-A0A3B4ZXQ3-F1
#
_cell.length_a   1.000
_cell.length_b   1.000
_cell.length_c   1.000
_cell.angle_alpha   90.00
_cell.angle_beta   90.00
_cell.angle_gamma   90.00
#
_symmetry.space_group_name_H-M   'P 1'
#
loop_
_entity.id
_entity.type
_entity.pdbx_description
1 polymer ?
#
loop_
_entity_poly.entity_id
_entity_poly.type
_entity_poly.pdbx_seq_one_letter_code
_entity_poly.pdbx_strand_id
1 'polypeptide(L)'
;MFFFQVLNCSNFYRFRFKNVVFDIVPAAEKGTFNIKARFLGVEMEEFKLKYQDLLQLQYEGVAVMKMFDKAKVNVNLLIFLLNKKFFNK
;
A
#
# COMPACT_ATOMS: atom_id res chain seq x y z
N MET A 1 10.49 -21.51 -6.62
CA MET A 1 9.30 -21.78 -5.80
C MET A 1 9.45 -20.96 -4.52
N PHE A 2 8.99 -19.72 -4.31
CA PHE A 2 7.85 -18.95 -4.83
C PHE A 2 8.17 -17.42 -4.95
N PHE A 3 9.44 -17.02 -4.97
CA PHE A 3 9.83 -15.60 -4.82
C PHE A 3 9.94 -14.77 -6.11
N PHE A 4 9.60 -15.32 -7.29
CA PHE A 4 9.82 -14.62 -8.57
C PHE A 4 8.70 -14.73 -9.59
N GLN A 5 7.50 -15.16 -9.19
CA GLN A 5 6.39 -15.36 -10.12
C GLN A 5 5.54 -14.10 -10.29
N VAL A 6 6.19 -12.99 -10.65
CA VAL A 6 5.59 -12.03 -11.59
C VAL A 6 6.62 -11.71 -12.66
N LEU A 7 7.23 -12.76 -13.22
CA LEU A 7 8.10 -12.67 -14.38
C LEU A 7 7.38 -13.32 -15.58
N ASN A 8 6.70 -12.46 -16.34
CA ASN A 8 6.29 -12.54 -17.75
C ASN A 8 5.26 -13.59 -18.21
N CYS A 9 4.21 -13.09 -18.88
CA CYS A 9 3.69 -13.73 -20.09
C CYS A 9 3.53 -12.67 -21.20
N SER A 10 3.80 -13.11 -22.42
CA SER A 10 4.37 -12.35 -23.52
C SER A 10 3.33 -11.71 -24.43
N ASN A 11 3.48 -10.42 -24.72
CA ASN A 11 3.55 -9.83 -26.06
C ASN A 11 3.39 -8.30 -26.00
N PHE A 12 4.44 -7.61 -26.43
CA PHE A 12 4.54 -6.16 -26.71
C PHE A 12 4.40 -5.19 -25.51
N TYR A 13 5.53 -4.52 -25.21
CA TYR A 13 5.72 -3.36 -24.29
C TYR A 13 5.77 -3.59 -22.76
N ARG A 14 6.97 -4.01 -22.31
CA ARG A 14 7.47 -3.96 -20.92
C ARG A 14 7.72 -2.53 -20.38
N PHE A 15 6.74 -1.62 -20.42
CA PHE A 15 6.89 -0.27 -19.85
C PHE A 15 5.74 0.22 -18.96
N ARG A 16 4.88 -0.69 -18.45
CA ARG A 16 3.59 -0.27 -17.84
C ARG A 16 3.43 -0.50 -16.34
N PHE A 17 4.52 -0.73 -15.60
CA PHE A 17 4.52 -0.75 -14.12
C PHE A 17 5.31 0.41 -13.49
N LYS A 18 5.45 1.52 -14.21
CA LYS A 18 6.22 2.68 -13.74
C LYS A 18 5.27 3.86 -13.54
N ASN A 19 5.28 4.40 -12.32
CA ASN A 19 4.78 5.73 -11.94
C ASN A 19 3.44 5.77 -11.17
N VAL A 20 3.08 4.73 -10.41
CA VAL A 20 2.14 4.90 -9.27
C VAL A 20 2.97 5.20 -8.02
N VAL A 21 2.79 6.38 -7.44
CA VAL A 21 3.40 6.81 -6.18
C VAL A 21 2.30 6.89 -5.12
N PHE A 22 2.53 6.31 -3.95
CA PHE A 22 1.62 6.41 -2.81
C PHE A 22 2.20 7.38 -1.80
N ASP A 23 1.56 8.52 -1.61
CA ASP A 23 1.90 9.48 -0.58
C ASP A 23 1.10 9.18 0.68
N ILE A 24 1.82 8.96 1.79
CA ILE A 24 1.25 8.65 3.10
C ILE A 24 1.39 9.89 3.97
N VAL A 25 0.26 10.53 4.29
CA VAL A 25 0.19 11.73 5.12
C VAL A 25 -0.55 11.39 6.42
N PRO A 26 0.01 11.70 7.60
CA PRO A 26 -0.71 11.51 8.86
C PRO A 26 -1.90 12.46 8.94
N ALA A 27 -3.05 11.96 9.37
CA ALA A 27 -4.23 12.78 9.60
C ALA A 27 -4.19 13.45 10.99
N ALA A 28 -5.13 14.34 11.28
CA ALA A 28 -5.24 15.00 12.58
C ALA A 28 -5.51 14.02 13.74
N GLU A 29 -6.15 12.89 13.43
CA GLU A 29 -6.43 11.83 14.40
C GLU A 29 -5.26 10.84 14.51
N LYS A 30 -4.86 10.52 15.74
CA LYS A 30 -3.81 9.53 16.00
C LYS A 30 -4.22 8.16 15.45
N GLY A 31 -3.36 7.60 14.61
CA GLY A 31 -3.59 6.30 13.99
C GLY A 31 -4.41 6.34 12.71
N THR A 32 -4.77 7.53 12.20
CA THR A 32 -5.40 7.68 10.89
C THR A 32 -4.38 8.27 9.91
N PHE A 33 -4.31 7.69 8.71
CA PHE A 33 -3.40 8.08 7.64
C PHE A 33 -4.19 8.30 6.35
N ASN A 34 -3.92 9.41 5.67
CA ASN A 34 -4.42 9.64 4.32
C ASN A 34 -3.39 9.14 3.32
N ILE A 35 -3.82 8.24 2.45
CA ILE A 35 -2.98 7.66 1.41
C ILE A 35 -3.48 8.19 0.06
N LYS A 36 -2.64 8.96 -0.61
CA LYS A 36 -2.91 9.54 -1.93
C LYS A 36 -2.14 8.77 -3.00
N ALA A 37 -2.85 8.22 -3.98
CA ALA A 37 -2.23 7.63 -5.13
C ALA A 37 -2.04 8.69 -6.22
N ARG A 38 -0.79 8.93 -6.62
CA ARG A 38 -0.43 9.74 -7.79
C ARG A 38 0.03 8.84 -8.91
N PHE A 39 -0.63 8.92 -10.05
CA PHE A 39 -0.21 8.25 -11.27
C PHE A 39 0.35 9.28 -12.24
N LEU A 40 1.63 9.18 -12.60
CA LEU A 40 2.28 10.12 -13.51
C LEU A 40 2.19 11.61 -13.07
N GLY A 41 2.15 11.85 -11.76
CA GLY A 41 2.00 13.21 -11.19
C GLY A 41 0.55 13.70 -11.05
N VAL A 42 -0.43 12.93 -11.54
CA VAL A 42 -1.86 13.22 -11.38
C VAL A 42 -2.40 12.50 -10.14
N GLU A 43 -3.01 13.24 -9.21
CA GLU A 43 -3.73 12.64 -8.07
C GLU A 43 -4.99 11.94 -8.57
N MET A 44 -5.10 10.64 -8.30
CA MET A 44 -6.22 9.82 -8.78
C MET A 44 -7.21 9.53 -7.67
N GLU A 45 -6.74 8.90 -6.61
CA GLU A 45 -7.58 8.38 -5.54
C GLU A 45 -6.92 8.65 -4.19
N GLU A 46 -7.72 9.14 -3.25
CA GLU A 46 -7.33 9.30 -1.85
C GLU A 46 -8.17 8.33 -1.02
N PHE A 47 -7.52 7.54 -0.16
CA PHE A 47 -8.22 6.75 0.84
C PHE A 47 -7.70 7.03 2.24
N LYS A 48 -8.61 6.91 3.20
CA LYS A 48 -8.26 6.97 4.62
C LYS A 48 -7.98 5.56 5.12
N LEU A 49 -6.81 5.39 5.70
CA LEU A 49 -6.37 4.15 6.32
C LEU A 49 -6.32 4.35 7.83
N LYS A 50 -7.04 3.53 8.58
CA LYS A 50 -6.94 3.49 10.03
C LYS A 50 -5.99 2.37 10.43
N TYR A 51 -5.12 2.66 11.38
CA TYR A 51 -4.19 1.68 11.94
C TYR A 51 -4.93 0.53 12.64
N GLN A 52 -6.09 0.81 13.24
CA GLN A 52 -6.93 -0.23 13.84
C GLN A 52 -7.44 -1.25 12.80
N ASP A 53 -7.85 -0.78 11.62
CA ASP A 53 -8.31 -1.67 10.53
C ASP A 53 -7.18 -2.61 10.07
N LEU A 54 -5.93 -2.11 10.03
CA LEU A 54 -4.76 -2.94 9.71
C LEU A 54 -4.50 -4.01 10.78
N LEU A 55 -4.65 -3.67 12.06
CA LEU A 55 -4.51 -4.64 13.15
C LEU A 55 -5.62 -5.69 13.11
N GLN A 56 -6.84 -5.29 12.76
CA GLN A 56 -7.95 -6.22 12.58
C GLN A 56 -7.67 -7.20 11.44
N LEU A 57 -7.24 -6.70 10.27
CA LEU A 57 -6.83 -7.55 9.15
C LEU A 57 -5.71 -8.53 9.54
N GLN A 58 -4.74 -8.06 10.33
CA GLN A 58 -3.68 -8.93 10.86
C GLN A 58 -4.25 -10.02 11.79
N TYR A 59 -5.17 -9.67 12.69
CA TYR A 59 -5.81 -10.61 13.61
C TYR A 59 -6.66 -11.66 12.88
N GLU A 60 -7.37 -11.26 11.83
CA GLU A 60 -8.13 -12.14 10.94
C GLU A 60 -7.24 -13.04 10.07
N GLY A 61 -5.90 -12.87 10.12
CA GLY A 61 -4.94 -13.63 9.32
C GLY A 61 -4.81 -13.14 7.88
N VAL A 62 -5.33 -11.95 7.56
CA VAL A 62 -5.21 -11.33 6.24
C VAL A 62 -3.82 -10.70 6.09
N ALA A 63 -2.90 -11.44 5.49
CA ALA A 63 -1.53 -10.97 5.28
C ALA A 63 -1.38 -9.95 4.13
N VAL A 64 -2.34 -9.88 3.21
CA VAL A 64 -2.26 -9.04 2.00
C VAL A 64 -3.59 -8.34 1.77
N MET A 65 -3.55 -7.01 1.66
CA MET A 65 -4.69 -6.19 1.27
C MET A 65 -4.52 -5.66 -0.16
N LYS A 66 -5.64 -5.40 -0.84
CA LYS A 66 -5.64 -4.69 -2.11
C LYS A 66 -5.83 -3.20 -1.83
N MET A 67 -4.97 -2.37 -2.41
CA MET A 67 -5.13 -0.93 -2.45
C MET A 67 -5.55 -0.51 -3.86
N PHE A 68 -6.67 0.18 -3.95
CA PHE A 68 -7.23 0.76 -5.19
C PHE A 68 -7.40 -0.26 -6.33
N ASP A 69 -7.64 -1.54 -5.99
CA ASP A 69 -7.71 -2.71 -6.89
C ASP A 69 -6.52 -2.91 -7.85
N LYS A 70 -5.48 -2.09 -7.72
CA LYS A 70 -4.31 -2.02 -8.61
C LYS A 70 -3.04 -2.53 -7.94
N ALA A 71 -2.96 -2.43 -6.61
CA ALA A 71 -1.79 -2.82 -5.83
C ALA A 71 -2.15 -3.85 -4.75
N LYS A 72 -1.29 -4.85 -4.57
CA LYS A 72 -1.35 -5.77 -3.42
C LYS A 72 -0.26 -5.36 -2.44
N VAL A 73 -0.64 -5.09 -1.20
CA VAL A 73 0.27 -4.63 -0.14
C VAL A 73 0.20 -5.60 1.03
N ASN A 74 1.35 -5.99 1.55
CA ASN A 74 1.41 -6.83 2.74
C ASN A 74 1.08 -6.01 3.99
N VAL A 75 0.09 -6.47 4.75
CA VAL A 75 -0.42 -5.78 5.94
C VAL A 75 0.66 -5.65 7.01
N ASN A 76 1.41 -6.72 7.28
CA ASN A 76 2.48 -6.72 8.30
C ASN A 76 3.61 -5.76 7.95
N LEU A 77 4.03 -5.74 6.68
CA LEU A 77 5.07 -4.82 6.21
C LEU A 77 4.59 -3.36 6.27
N LEU A 78 3.32 -3.12 5.93
CA LEU A 78 2.75 -1.78 6.01
C LEU A 78 2.69 -1.28 7.47
N ILE A 79 2.23 -2.12 8.40
CA ILE A 79 2.25 -1.83 9.84
C ILE A 79 3.68 -1.49 10.29
N PHE A 80 4.66 -2.31 9.91
CA PHE A 80 6.07 -2.07 10.24
C PHE A 80 6.58 -0.72 9.73
N LEU A 81 6.28 -0.38 8.47
CA LEU A 81 6.67 0.90 7.88
C LEU A 81 6.01 2.09 8.58
N LEU A 82 4.72 1.99 8.90
CA LEU A 82 4.00 3.04 9.63
C LEU A 82 4.58 3.22 11.04
N ASN A 83 4.88 2.13 11.75
CA ASN A 83 5.50 2.18 13.07
C ASN A 83 6.85 2.87 13.02
N LYS A 84 7.70 2.47 12.07
CA LYS A 84 9.04 3.05 11.91
C LYS A 84 9.01 4.53 11.49
N LYS A 85 8.05 4.93 10.65
CA LYS A 85 8.00 6.29 10.08
C LYS A 85 7.26 7.30 10.96
N PHE A 86 6.22 6.88 11.68
CA PHE A 86 5.31 7.79 12.40
C PHE A 86 5.20 7.51 13.91
N PHE A 87 5.51 6.31 14.38
CA PHE A 87 5.39 5.92 15.79
C PHE A 87 6.73 5.65 16.48
N ASN A 88 7.84 6.07 15.87
CA ASN A 88 9.17 5.91 16.46
C ASN A 88 9.26 6.77 17.74
N LYS A 89 8.90 6.16 18.87
CA LYS A 89 9.20 6.62 20.22
C LYS A 89 10.53 6.05 20.67
#